data_AF-A0A5C1DG16-F1
#
_entry.id   AF-A0A5C1DG16-F1
#
_cell.length_a   1.000
_cell.length_b   1.000
_cell.length_c   1.000
_cell.angle_alpha   90.00
_cell.angle_beta   90.00
_cell.angle_gamma   90.00
#
_symmetry.space_group_name_H-M   'P 1'
#
loop_
_entity.id
_entity.type
_entity.pdbx_description
1 polymer ?
#
loop_
_entity_poly.entity_id
_entity_poly.type
_entity_poly.pdbx_seq_one_letter_code
_entity_poly.pdbx_strand_id
1 'polypeptide(L)'
;MAAQPLFSEAQRRLGQALAQALLKPPSAKRSRGNLPWLRARRWVGRHLGWSLVRLAAGSALAGFPAWLSLSQALSTPPAANHPWQALAATCGLLAVFCCLLLERKLSQTARDEWPEARPLADLLRGILPALLLPSLIALAALAGYGWTAAALPLAGAWIALLCAEQLLRSLLRAFQPHQRELPQRPVFGCLAAAVLRGGWRAAPSLPDVQLRQSWALRYMAGTAPQLLAALAGLAWLLSSLNVIAVDQRGIYERFGQAAAVWQPGLHLGLPWPLGAVRLIENGAVHQMGVGLSTPATADQDRLWDGSHGAETMQLIASGQGERQTTQLMALDVRLVYRLGLSDRAALDSYRQADAPGLLRDIAGQAILHAFASQQLDALLGAELAGVSRQLRLQIQSRLDAADSGLELLAVVIQSIHPPAAAANAYHNVQAAQIQAQANVARERGQAVRALSAARQQARLARDEASAAAAEKLAAGQAASIAFSADRQAAQAGGQAFLLERYLHRLRQGLAGASPIIIDHRIDPSGMPMLDLRSNANPAGPPLAAPDGRH
;
A
#
# COMPACT_ATOMS: atom_id res chain seq x y z
N MET A 1 88.53 -44.85 -15.36
CA MET A 1 87.54 -45.09 -14.28
C MET A 1 86.41 -44.08 -14.48
N ALA A 2 85.47 -44.32 -15.40
CA ALA A 2 84.31 -45.22 -15.29
C ALA A 2 83.12 -44.56 -14.55
N ALA A 3 82.44 -43.59 -15.18
CA ALA A 3 81.09 -43.16 -14.77
C ALA A 3 80.36 -42.26 -15.81
N GLN A 4 80.56 -42.43 -17.13
CA GLN A 4 79.87 -41.62 -18.15
C GLN A 4 78.95 -42.34 -19.16
N PRO A 5 78.87 -43.68 -19.30
CA PRO A 5 77.87 -44.27 -20.19
C PRO A 5 76.48 -44.42 -19.55
N LEU A 6 76.38 -44.51 -18.21
CA LEU A 6 75.12 -44.85 -17.52
C LEU A 6 74.04 -43.75 -17.58
N PHE A 7 74.42 -42.47 -17.67
CA PHE A 7 73.44 -41.38 -17.71
C PHE A 7 72.75 -41.26 -19.09
N SER A 8 73.48 -41.52 -20.17
CA SER A 8 72.94 -41.50 -21.53
C SER A 8 71.97 -42.66 -21.80
N GLU A 9 72.22 -43.80 -21.18
CA GLU A 9 71.41 -45.01 -21.34
C GLU A 9 70.14 -44.94 -20.47
N ALA A 10 70.22 -44.32 -19.29
CA ALA A 10 69.05 -44.00 -18.46
C ALA A 10 68.14 -42.96 -19.15
N GLN A 11 68.69 -41.91 -19.78
CA GLN A 11 67.91 -40.93 -20.53
C GLN A 11 67.25 -41.52 -21.79
N ARG A 12 67.95 -42.43 -22.50
CA ARG A 12 67.35 -43.14 -23.65
C ARG A 12 66.26 -44.12 -23.21
N ARG A 13 66.44 -44.82 -22.09
CA ARG A 13 65.40 -45.71 -21.53
C ARG A 13 64.20 -44.93 -20.99
N LEU A 14 64.41 -43.77 -20.36
CA LEU A 14 63.32 -42.87 -19.94
C LEU A 14 62.59 -42.25 -21.14
N GLY A 15 63.31 -41.83 -22.18
CA GLY A 15 62.73 -41.33 -23.42
C GLY A 15 61.94 -42.40 -24.19
N GLN A 16 62.44 -43.64 -24.25
CA GLN A 16 61.74 -44.77 -24.86
C GLN A 16 60.55 -45.24 -24.01
N ALA A 17 60.63 -45.18 -22.68
CA ALA A 17 59.52 -45.48 -21.79
C ALA A 17 58.42 -44.41 -21.87
N LEU A 18 58.78 -43.12 -21.97
CA LEU A 18 57.83 -42.02 -22.18
C LEU A 18 57.19 -42.06 -23.57
N ALA A 19 57.96 -42.39 -24.61
CA ALA A 19 57.44 -42.59 -25.96
C ALA A 19 56.50 -43.80 -26.04
N GLN A 20 56.83 -44.92 -25.37
CA GLN A 20 55.94 -46.07 -25.26
C GLN A 20 54.70 -45.80 -24.38
N ALA A 21 54.77 -44.90 -23.40
CA ALA A 21 53.63 -44.50 -22.58
C ALA A 21 52.66 -43.56 -23.32
N LEU A 22 53.17 -42.68 -24.19
CA LEU A 22 52.36 -41.76 -25.00
C LEU A 22 51.75 -42.42 -26.25
N LEU A 23 52.37 -43.48 -26.77
CA LEU A 23 51.89 -44.22 -27.95
C LEU A 23 51.14 -45.52 -27.63
N LYS A 24 51.01 -45.93 -26.36
CA LYS A 24 50.17 -47.06 -25.98
C LYS A 24 48.70 -46.62 -25.96
N PRO A 25 47.84 -47.12 -26.86
CA PRO A 25 46.40 -46.99 -26.63
C PRO A 25 46.07 -47.68 -25.30
N PRO A 26 45.15 -47.14 -24.47
CA PRO A 26 44.83 -47.75 -23.20
C PRO A 26 44.40 -49.19 -23.45
N SER A 27 45.14 -50.15 -22.89
CA SER A 27 44.76 -51.56 -22.90
C SER A 27 43.52 -51.70 -22.04
N ALA A 28 42.36 -51.53 -22.67
CA ALA A 28 41.07 -51.81 -22.09
C ALA A 28 41.05 -53.29 -21.70
N LYS A 29 41.31 -53.58 -20.41
CA LYS A 29 40.77 -54.79 -19.79
C LYS A 29 39.28 -54.79 -20.13
N ARG A 30 38.90 -55.66 -21.07
CA ARG A 30 37.51 -55.90 -21.47
C ARG A 30 36.78 -56.50 -20.26
N SER A 31 36.35 -55.68 -19.32
CA SER A 31 35.13 -56.01 -18.59
C SER A 31 34.00 -55.82 -19.59
N ARG A 32 33.39 -56.94 -20.01
CA ARG A 32 32.14 -56.94 -20.77
C ARG A 32 31.00 -56.50 -19.84
N GLY A 33 31.05 -55.25 -19.38
CA GLY A 33 29.92 -54.59 -18.75
C GLY A 33 29.01 -54.04 -19.84
N ASN A 34 27.84 -54.66 -20.03
CA ASN A 34 26.78 -54.18 -20.92
C ASN A 34 26.16 -52.88 -20.36
N LEU A 35 26.93 -51.78 -20.34
CA LEU A 35 26.39 -50.47 -20.01
C LEU A 35 25.77 -49.86 -21.28
N PRO A 36 24.46 -49.54 -21.27
CA PRO A 36 23.75 -49.02 -22.45
C PRO A 36 24.38 -47.73 -22.99
N TRP A 37 25.00 -46.92 -22.12
CA TRP A 37 25.68 -45.69 -22.50
C TRP A 37 26.87 -45.92 -23.45
N LEU A 38 27.62 -47.03 -23.31
CA LEU A 38 28.76 -47.33 -24.19
C LEU A 38 28.32 -47.79 -25.57
N ARG A 39 27.14 -48.42 -25.69
CA ARG A 39 26.51 -48.77 -26.98
C ARG A 39 25.96 -47.52 -27.66
N ALA A 40 25.26 -46.67 -26.92
CA ALA A 40 24.80 -45.36 -27.41
C ALA A 40 26.00 -44.51 -27.87
N ARG A 41 27.09 -44.45 -27.09
CA ARG A 41 28.32 -43.73 -27.44
C ARG A 41 28.94 -44.24 -28.75
N ARG A 42 28.99 -45.56 -28.95
CA ARG A 42 29.53 -46.14 -30.20
C ARG A 42 28.59 -45.97 -31.38
N TRP A 43 27.27 -46.01 -31.15
CA TRP A 43 26.25 -45.80 -32.18
C TRP A 43 26.26 -44.34 -32.66
N VAL A 44 26.23 -43.38 -31.74
CA VAL A 44 26.35 -41.93 -32.02
C VAL A 44 27.68 -41.61 -32.71
N GLY A 45 28.79 -42.20 -32.24
CA GLY A 45 30.09 -42.02 -32.87
C GLY A 45 30.19 -42.62 -34.29
N ARG A 46 29.46 -43.70 -34.57
CA ARG A 46 29.46 -44.37 -35.89
C ARG A 46 28.53 -43.72 -36.90
N HIS A 47 27.39 -43.17 -36.47
CA HIS A 47 26.35 -42.65 -37.36
C HIS A 47 26.28 -41.13 -37.43
N LEU A 48 26.53 -40.42 -36.31
CA LEU A 48 26.44 -38.96 -36.26
C LEU A 48 27.80 -38.26 -36.27
N GLY A 49 28.86 -38.89 -35.77
CA GLY A 49 30.16 -38.24 -35.56
C GLY A 49 30.15 -37.29 -34.35
N TRP A 50 31.15 -37.39 -33.48
CA TRP A 50 31.19 -36.65 -32.20
C TRP A 50 31.34 -35.13 -32.35
N SER A 51 31.88 -34.65 -33.47
CA SER A 51 32.00 -33.23 -33.80
C SER A 51 30.64 -32.58 -34.04
N LEU A 52 29.71 -33.28 -34.70
CA LEU A 52 28.35 -32.80 -34.98
C LEU A 52 27.50 -32.67 -33.70
N VAL A 53 27.61 -33.65 -32.80
CA VAL A 53 26.90 -33.62 -31.51
C VAL A 53 27.42 -32.50 -30.60
N ARG A 54 28.73 -32.26 -30.57
CA ARG A 54 29.32 -31.17 -29.78
C ARG A 54 28.91 -29.79 -30.33
N LEU A 55 28.82 -29.65 -31.65
CA LEU A 55 28.38 -28.42 -32.29
C LEU A 55 26.89 -28.14 -32.07
N ALA A 56 26.02 -29.15 -32.24
CA ALA A 56 24.59 -29.02 -31.98
C ALA A 56 24.30 -28.69 -30.50
N ALA A 57 24.99 -29.37 -29.58
CA ALA A 57 24.90 -29.08 -28.15
C ALA A 57 25.44 -27.68 -27.81
N GLY A 58 26.55 -27.26 -28.42
CA GLY A 58 27.11 -25.93 -28.27
C GLY A 58 26.19 -24.82 -28.79
N SER A 59 25.56 -25.00 -29.95
CA SER A 59 24.59 -24.04 -30.49
C SER A 59 23.30 -23.96 -29.67
N ALA A 60 22.85 -25.08 -29.09
CA ALA A 60 21.68 -25.11 -28.21
C ALA A 60 21.97 -24.43 -26.86
N LEU A 61 23.15 -24.68 -26.27
CA LEU A 61 23.60 -24.01 -25.04
C LEU A 61 23.85 -22.52 -25.23
N ALA A 62 24.39 -22.10 -26.39
CA ALA A 62 24.58 -20.68 -26.72
C ALA A 62 23.28 -19.96 -27.13
N GLY A 63 22.24 -20.70 -27.54
CA GLY A 63 20.92 -20.14 -27.84
C GLY A 63 20.15 -19.69 -26.60
N PHE A 64 20.38 -20.31 -25.45
CA PHE A 64 19.74 -19.97 -24.18
C PHE A 64 20.05 -18.53 -23.69
N PRO A 65 21.31 -18.06 -23.64
CA PRO A 65 21.61 -16.67 -23.29
C PRO A 65 21.12 -15.65 -24.33
N ALA A 66 21.03 -16.03 -25.61
CA ALA A 66 20.47 -15.18 -26.67
C ALA A 66 18.95 -15.01 -26.54
N TRP A 67 18.24 -16.08 -26.16
CA TRP A 67 16.82 -16.04 -25.83
C TRP A 67 16.55 -15.20 -24.59
N LEU A 68 17.40 -15.32 -23.56
CA LEU A 68 17.31 -14.54 -22.33
C LEU A 68 17.55 -13.04 -22.55
N SER A 69 18.49 -12.67 -23.41
CA SER A 69 18.75 -11.25 -23.73
C SER A 69 17.64 -10.64 -24.59
N LEU A 70 17.07 -11.41 -25.53
CA LEU A 70 15.93 -10.98 -26.34
C LEU A 70 14.68 -10.76 -25.48
N SER A 71 14.42 -11.66 -24.52
CA SER A 71 13.24 -11.58 -23.65
C SER A 71 13.33 -10.48 -22.59
N GLN A 72 14.52 -10.20 -22.06
CA GLN A 72 14.72 -9.06 -21.15
C GLN A 72 14.57 -7.70 -21.86
N ALA A 73 15.06 -7.56 -23.10
CA ALA A 73 14.95 -6.32 -23.86
C ALA A 73 13.50 -5.90 -24.18
N LEU A 74 12.56 -6.87 -24.20
CA LEU A 74 11.13 -6.62 -24.42
C LEU A 74 10.38 -6.22 -23.14
N SER A 75 10.99 -6.37 -21.96
CA SER A 75 10.26 -6.38 -20.68
C SER A 75 10.68 -5.27 -19.70
N THR A 76 11.82 -4.60 -19.90
CA THR A 76 12.32 -3.60 -18.95
C THR A 76 12.69 -2.28 -19.65
N PRO A 77 12.24 -1.11 -19.12
CA PRO A 77 12.75 0.17 -19.58
C PRO A 77 14.25 0.29 -19.23
N PRO A 78 15.04 1.05 -20.02
CA PRO A 78 16.48 1.24 -19.77
C PRO A 78 16.67 1.99 -18.45
N ALA A 79 16.76 1.26 -17.35
CA ALA A 79 16.98 1.82 -16.04
C ALA A 79 18.48 2.12 -15.81
N ALA A 80 18.71 3.36 -15.40
CA ALA A 80 19.87 3.98 -14.76
C ALA A 80 21.24 3.27 -14.85
N ASN A 81 22.19 3.98 -15.47
CA ASN A 81 23.65 3.96 -15.34
C ASN A 81 24.23 3.14 -14.16
N HIS A 82 24.20 1.81 -14.24
CA HIS A 82 24.87 0.96 -13.26
C HIS A 82 26.33 0.70 -13.68
N PRO A 83 27.30 0.73 -12.75
CA PRO A 83 28.74 0.56 -13.05
C PRO A 83 29.05 -0.78 -13.74
N TRP A 84 28.22 -1.80 -13.51
CA TRP A 84 28.32 -3.11 -14.14
C TRP A 84 28.14 -3.08 -15.67
N GLN A 85 27.39 -2.10 -16.21
CA GLN A 85 27.19 -1.96 -17.66
C GLN A 85 28.48 -1.50 -18.38
N ALA A 86 29.27 -0.63 -17.74
CA ALA A 86 30.57 -0.20 -18.26
C ALA A 86 31.60 -1.34 -18.24
N LEU A 87 31.60 -2.14 -17.17
CA LEU A 87 32.47 -3.33 -17.06
C LEU A 87 32.10 -4.40 -18.11
N ALA A 88 30.81 -4.64 -18.33
CA ALA A 88 30.35 -5.55 -19.39
C ALA A 88 30.72 -5.07 -20.80
N ALA A 89 30.55 -3.78 -21.11
CA ALA A 89 30.90 -3.20 -22.41
C ALA A 89 32.41 -3.27 -22.69
N THR A 90 33.24 -2.98 -21.70
CA THR A 90 34.71 -3.03 -21.80
C THR A 90 35.23 -4.46 -21.95
N CYS A 91 34.73 -5.41 -21.15
CA CYS A 91 35.04 -6.83 -21.33
C CYS A 91 34.58 -7.35 -22.71
N GLY A 92 33.42 -6.90 -23.20
CA GLY A 92 32.91 -7.23 -24.53
C GLY A 92 33.82 -6.76 -25.66
N LEU A 93 34.30 -5.51 -25.60
CA LEU A 93 35.25 -4.97 -26.58
C LEU A 93 36.61 -5.69 -26.57
N LEU A 94 37.11 -6.07 -25.39
CA LEU A 94 38.32 -6.90 -25.28
C LEU A 94 38.13 -8.28 -25.92
N ALA A 95 36.97 -8.91 -25.72
CA ALA A 95 36.65 -10.18 -26.37
C ALA A 95 36.56 -10.05 -27.90
N VAL A 96 35.97 -8.95 -28.42
CA VAL A 96 35.97 -8.63 -29.85
C VAL A 96 37.40 -8.50 -30.39
N PHE A 97 38.28 -7.80 -29.68
CA PHE A 97 39.68 -7.63 -30.07
C PHE A 97 40.44 -8.96 -30.13
N CYS A 98 40.28 -9.82 -29.12
CA CYS A 98 40.86 -11.17 -29.11
C CYS A 98 40.32 -12.05 -30.25
N CYS A 99 39.01 -11.99 -30.52
CA CYS A 99 38.40 -12.70 -31.64
C CYS A 99 38.90 -12.19 -33.01
N LEU A 100 39.10 -10.88 -33.17
CA LEU A 100 39.68 -10.28 -34.39
C LEU A 100 41.12 -10.73 -34.62
N LEU A 101 41.95 -10.77 -33.58
CA LEU A 101 43.33 -11.26 -33.69
C LEU A 101 43.38 -12.74 -34.08
N LEU A 102 42.53 -13.56 -33.47
CA LEU A 102 42.45 -14.98 -33.76
C LEU A 102 41.92 -15.24 -35.18
N GLU A 103 40.89 -14.50 -35.58
CA GLU A 103 40.35 -14.51 -36.94
C GLU A 103 41.42 -14.13 -37.96
N ARG A 104 42.13 -13.02 -37.74
CA ARG A 104 43.19 -12.55 -38.64
C ARG A 104 44.29 -13.60 -38.79
N LYS A 105 44.74 -14.21 -37.69
CA LYS A 105 45.75 -15.28 -37.70
C LYS A 105 45.27 -16.51 -38.49
N LEU A 106 44.03 -16.95 -38.25
CA LEU A 106 43.44 -18.10 -38.96
C LEU A 106 43.21 -17.81 -40.45
N SER A 107 42.87 -16.56 -40.80
CA SER A 107 42.69 -16.14 -42.20
C SER A 107 43.99 -16.12 -43.00
N GLN A 108 45.12 -15.88 -42.33
CA GLN A 108 46.47 -15.81 -42.92
C GLN A 108 47.16 -17.18 -43.00
N THR A 109 46.63 -18.21 -42.32
CA THR A 109 47.23 -19.55 -42.30
C THR A 109 46.95 -20.27 -43.64
N ALA A 110 47.99 -20.86 -44.24
CA ALA A 110 47.86 -21.58 -45.51
C ALA A 110 47.01 -22.86 -45.34
N ARG A 111 46.25 -23.22 -46.39
CA ARG A 111 45.36 -24.41 -46.36
C ARG A 111 46.12 -25.72 -46.15
N ASP A 112 47.39 -25.74 -46.54
CA ASP A 112 48.23 -26.94 -46.52
C ASP A 112 48.77 -27.23 -45.11
N GLU A 113 48.88 -26.21 -44.26
CA GLU A 113 49.29 -26.34 -42.87
C GLU A 113 48.11 -26.66 -41.94
N TRP A 114 46.96 -26.03 -42.19
CA TRP A 114 45.77 -26.26 -41.37
C TRP A 114 44.46 -26.16 -42.18
N PRO A 115 43.90 -27.30 -42.62
CA PRO A 115 42.72 -27.32 -43.49
C PRO A 115 41.45 -26.78 -42.80
N GLU A 116 41.43 -26.72 -41.47
CA GLU A 116 40.31 -26.23 -40.66
C GLU A 116 40.38 -24.74 -40.34
N ALA A 117 41.47 -24.04 -40.69
CA ALA A 117 41.67 -22.64 -40.31
C ALA A 117 40.64 -21.69 -40.95
N ARG A 118 40.31 -21.89 -42.24
CA ARG A 118 39.30 -21.07 -42.94
C ARG A 118 37.90 -21.18 -42.36
N PRO A 119 37.31 -22.38 -42.16
CA PRO A 119 35.97 -22.47 -41.60
C PRO A 119 35.91 -22.01 -40.13
N LEU A 120 37.01 -22.11 -39.36
CA LEU A 120 37.08 -21.51 -38.02
C LEU A 120 37.12 -19.98 -38.05
N ALA A 121 37.86 -19.38 -38.99
CA ALA A 121 37.84 -17.93 -39.21
C ALA A 121 36.43 -17.43 -39.58
N ASP A 122 35.70 -18.21 -40.38
CA ASP A 122 34.33 -17.89 -40.80
C ASP A 122 33.34 -17.87 -39.62
N LEU A 123 33.46 -18.82 -38.68
CA LEU A 123 32.68 -18.81 -37.45
C LEU A 123 33.01 -17.60 -36.56
N LEU A 124 34.30 -17.31 -36.38
CA LEU A 124 34.73 -16.17 -35.58
C LEU A 124 34.18 -14.85 -36.16
N ARG A 125 34.17 -14.70 -37.49
CA ARG A 125 33.56 -13.54 -38.16
C ARG A 125 32.05 -13.41 -37.93
N GLY A 126 31.32 -14.51 -37.82
CA GLY A 126 29.90 -14.49 -37.45
C GLY A 126 29.68 -14.05 -36.01
N ILE A 127 30.58 -14.44 -35.10
CA ILE A 127 30.54 -14.12 -33.67
C ILE A 127 30.94 -12.66 -33.39
N LEU A 128 31.78 -12.05 -34.23
CA LEU A 128 32.20 -10.64 -34.09
C LEU A 128 31.05 -9.62 -33.99
N PRO A 129 30.09 -9.54 -34.93
CA PRO A 129 28.95 -8.62 -34.82
C PRO A 129 28.05 -8.94 -33.63
N ALA A 130 27.95 -10.21 -33.23
CA ALA A 130 27.20 -10.63 -32.05
C ALA A 130 27.81 -10.10 -30.73
N LEU A 131 29.13 -9.91 -30.68
CA LEU A 131 29.83 -9.34 -29.53
C LEU A 131 29.95 -7.80 -29.61
N LEU A 132 30.10 -7.26 -30.82
CA LEU A 132 30.34 -5.83 -31.07
C LEU A 132 29.07 -4.98 -30.91
N LEU A 133 27.93 -5.41 -31.46
CA LEU A 133 26.67 -4.66 -31.38
C LEU A 133 26.21 -4.40 -29.93
N PRO A 134 26.09 -5.41 -29.04
CA PRO A 134 25.64 -5.15 -27.67
C PRO A 134 26.66 -4.31 -26.87
N SER A 135 27.97 -4.46 -27.15
CA SER A 135 29.02 -3.68 -26.50
C SER A 135 28.96 -2.20 -26.89
N LEU A 136 28.68 -1.88 -28.17
CA LEU A 136 28.49 -0.50 -28.63
C LEU A 136 27.18 0.12 -28.12
N ILE A 137 26.09 -0.66 -28.07
CA ILE A 137 24.80 -0.19 -27.56
C ILE A 137 24.92 0.16 -26.07
N ALA A 138 25.61 -0.67 -25.27
CA ALA A 138 25.87 -0.40 -23.87
C ALA A 138 26.73 0.87 -23.67
N LEU A 139 27.73 1.09 -24.53
CA LEU A 139 28.58 2.28 -24.49
C LEU A 139 27.82 3.56 -24.91
N ALA A 140 26.94 3.47 -25.91
CA ALA A 140 26.08 4.58 -26.34
C ALA A 140 25.03 4.95 -25.28
N ALA A 141 24.47 3.95 -24.59
CA ALA A 141 23.57 4.17 -23.45
C ALA A 141 24.28 4.92 -22.31
N LEU A 142 25.53 4.54 -21.99
CA LEU A 142 26.37 5.25 -21.01
C LEU A 142 26.71 6.69 -21.42
N ALA A 143 26.75 6.99 -22.72
CA ALA A 143 26.97 8.33 -23.25
C ALA A 143 25.69 9.19 -23.34
N GLY A 144 24.56 8.71 -22.79
CA GLY A 144 23.29 9.45 -22.76
C GLY A 144 22.39 9.24 -23.98
N TYR A 145 22.77 8.37 -24.92
CA TYR A 145 21.96 8.08 -26.11
C TYR A 145 20.98 6.92 -25.86
N GLY A 146 20.02 7.11 -24.95
CA GLY A 146 19.07 6.06 -24.53
C GLY A 146 18.22 5.43 -25.65
N TRP A 147 18.05 6.13 -26.77
CA TRP A 147 17.36 5.61 -27.96
C TRP A 147 18.05 4.40 -28.61
N THR A 148 19.37 4.22 -28.40
CA THR A 148 20.10 3.06 -28.94
C THR A 148 19.73 1.74 -28.27
N ALA A 149 19.09 1.77 -27.10
CA ALA A 149 18.59 0.58 -26.43
C ALA A 149 17.52 -0.16 -27.26
N ALA A 150 16.76 0.57 -28.09
CA ALA A 150 15.79 -0.02 -29.02
C ALA A 150 16.44 -0.92 -30.10
N ALA A 151 17.75 -0.80 -30.33
CA ALA A 151 18.49 -1.63 -31.28
C ALA A 151 19.02 -2.94 -30.67
N LEU A 152 18.96 -3.12 -29.34
CA LEU A 152 19.39 -4.34 -28.65
C LEU A 152 18.71 -5.63 -29.14
N PRO A 153 17.39 -5.69 -29.43
CA PRO A 153 16.76 -6.89 -29.99
C PRO A 153 17.33 -7.31 -31.35
N LEU A 154 17.86 -6.38 -32.15
CA LEU A 154 18.50 -6.72 -33.43
C LEU A 154 19.77 -7.55 -33.21
N ALA A 155 20.54 -7.26 -32.16
CA ALA A 155 21.72 -8.03 -31.79
C ALA A 155 21.34 -9.45 -31.30
N GLY A 156 20.28 -9.56 -30.50
CA GLY A 156 19.72 -10.86 -30.08
C GLY A 156 19.22 -11.70 -31.26
N ALA A 157 18.50 -11.06 -32.20
CA ALA A 157 18.02 -11.70 -33.42
C ALA A 157 19.17 -12.24 -34.30
N TRP A 158 20.29 -11.52 -34.38
CA TRP A 158 21.47 -11.97 -35.10
C TRP A 158 22.09 -13.24 -34.48
N ILE A 159 22.19 -13.31 -33.16
CA ILE A 159 22.70 -14.49 -32.45
C ILE A 159 21.75 -15.67 -32.64
N ALA A 160 20.44 -15.44 -32.53
CA ALA A 160 19.42 -16.46 -32.76
C ALA A 160 19.50 -17.01 -34.20
N LEU A 161 19.73 -16.15 -35.19
CA LEU A 161 19.91 -16.55 -36.59
C LEU A 161 21.15 -17.45 -36.75
N LEU A 162 22.29 -17.09 -36.15
CA LEU A 162 23.50 -17.91 -36.18
C LEU A 162 23.29 -19.29 -35.53
N CYS A 163 22.64 -19.34 -34.36
CA CYS A 163 22.32 -20.58 -33.67
C CYS A 163 21.37 -21.46 -34.48
N ALA A 164 20.30 -20.88 -35.04
CA ALA A 164 19.33 -21.59 -35.87
C ALA A 164 20.00 -22.18 -37.12
N GLU A 165 20.91 -21.43 -37.76
CA GLU A 165 21.64 -21.90 -38.94
C GLU A 165 22.54 -23.10 -38.62
N GLN A 166 23.27 -23.06 -37.50
CA GLN A 166 24.14 -24.15 -37.08
C GLN A 166 23.35 -25.40 -36.67
N LEU A 167 22.21 -25.21 -35.99
CA LEU A 167 21.32 -26.30 -35.62
C LEU A 167 20.72 -26.97 -36.86
N LEU A 168 20.21 -26.18 -37.81
CA LEU A 168 19.66 -26.70 -39.07
C LEU A 168 20.70 -27.46 -39.89
N ARG A 169 21.93 -26.94 -40.00
CA ARG A 169 23.04 -27.64 -40.69
C ARG A 169 23.43 -28.94 -40.00
N SER A 170 23.45 -28.96 -38.68
CA SER A 170 23.75 -30.17 -37.91
C SER A 170 22.68 -31.24 -38.10
N LEU A 171 21.40 -30.84 -38.17
CA LEU A 171 20.27 -31.73 -38.46
C LEU A 171 20.32 -32.26 -39.89
N LEU A 172 20.48 -31.39 -40.89
CA LEU A 172 20.51 -31.78 -42.31
C LEU A 172 21.63 -32.78 -42.62
N ARG A 173 22.79 -32.68 -41.94
CA ARG A 173 23.89 -33.65 -42.09
C ARG A 173 23.63 -34.98 -41.41
N ALA A 174 22.80 -35.04 -40.37
CA ALA A 174 22.40 -36.31 -39.75
C ALA A 174 21.60 -37.20 -40.72
N PHE A 175 21.03 -36.61 -41.78
CA PHE A 175 20.29 -37.30 -42.83
C PHE A 175 21.12 -37.58 -44.10
N GLN A 176 22.42 -37.22 -44.14
CA GLN A 176 23.28 -37.50 -45.30
C GLN A 176 23.96 -38.88 -45.17
N PRO A 177 24.04 -39.68 -46.25
CA PRO A 177 24.66 -41.00 -46.20
C PRO A 177 26.17 -40.89 -45.95
N HIS A 178 26.64 -41.58 -44.91
CA HIS A 178 28.03 -41.53 -44.45
C HIS A 178 28.96 -42.26 -45.42
N GLN A 179 29.62 -41.54 -46.33
CA GLN A 179 30.63 -42.12 -47.24
C GLN A 179 31.97 -42.29 -46.51
N ARG A 180 32.51 -43.52 -46.49
CA ARG A 180 33.66 -43.91 -45.66
C ARG A 180 35.03 -43.44 -46.19
N GLU A 181 35.12 -42.96 -47.43
CA GLU A 181 36.41 -42.77 -48.12
C GLU A 181 36.79 -41.31 -48.38
N LEU A 182 35.97 -40.34 -47.99
CA LEU A 182 36.31 -38.91 -48.12
C LEU A 182 36.72 -38.31 -46.76
N PRO A 183 37.79 -37.49 -46.70
CA PRO A 183 38.15 -36.78 -45.48
C PRO A 183 36.98 -35.90 -45.02
N GLN A 184 36.52 -36.13 -43.80
CA GLN A 184 35.40 -35.40 -43.21
C GLN A 184 35.74 -33.91 -43.14
N ARG A 185 35.07 -33.09 -43.96
CA ARG A 185 35.28 -31.63 -43.92
C ARG A 185 34.67 -31.07 -42.63
N PRO A 186 35.42 -30.24 -41.87
CA PRO A 186 34.93 -29.67 -40.62
C PRO A 186 33.64 -28.85 -40.84
N VAL A 187 32.74 -28.93 -39.86
CA VAL A 187 31.33 -28.47 -39.93
C VAL A 187 31.18 -26.96 -39.71
N PHE A 188 32.27 -26.26 -39.40
CA PHE A 188 32.28 -24.87 -38.94
C PHE A 188 31.89 -23.80 -39.99
N GLY A 189 31.24 -24.15 -41.10
CA GLY A 189 30.78 -23.15 -42.07
C GLY A 189 29.52 -22.42 -41.59
N CYS A 190 29.51 -21.09 -41.65
CA CYS A 190 28.33 -20.25 -41.40
C CYS A 190 28.00 -19.42 -42.66
N LEU A 191 26.78 -19.57 -43.19
CA LEU A 191 26.25 -18.86 -44.35
C LEU A 191 26.02 -17.39 -44.04
N ALA A 192 25.47 -17.09 -42.86
CA ALA A 192 25.28 -15.71 -42.42
C ALA A 192 26.62 -14.95 -42.38
N ALA A 193 27.70 -15.59 -41.90
CA ALA A 193 29.05 -15.02 -41.91
C ALA A 193 29.68 -14.95 -43.32
N ALA A 194 29.29 -15.86 -44.23
CA ALA A 194 29.75 -15.84 -45.62
C ALA A 194 29.07 -14.74 -46.45
N VAL A 195 27.79 -14.47 -46.21
CA VAL A 195 27.02 -13.39 -46.84
C VAL A 195 27.57 -12.03 -46.46
N LEU A 196 28.04 -11.84 -45.22
CA LEU A 196 28.73 -10.62 -44.78
C LEU A 196 30.04 -10.32 -45.56
N ARG A 197 30.63 -11.30 -46.24
CA ARG A 197 31.94 -11.17 -46.92
C ARG A 197 31.87 -10.71 -48.38
N GLY A 198 30.72 -10.92 -49.04
CA GLY A 198 30.59 -10.66 -50.48
C GLY A 198 29.16 -10.76 -51.02
N GLY A 199 28.16 -10.61 -50.13
CA GLY A 199 26.75 -10.84 -50.42
C GLY A 199 26.45 -12.32 -50.70
N TRP A 200 25.26 -12.58 -51.24
CA TRP A 200 24.77 -13.91 -51.61
C TRP A 200 25.69 -14.69 -52.57
N ARG A 201 26.67 -14.02 -53.19
CA ARG A 201 27.65 -14.58 -54.13
C ARG A 201 28.77 -15.37 -53.43
N ALA A 202 29.01 -15.11 -52.14
CA ALA A 202 30.06 -15.72 -51.34
C ALA A 202 29.59 -16.91 -50.49
N ALA A 203 28.31 -17.31 -50.61
CA ALA A 203 27.77 -18.46 -49.86
C ALA A 203 28.56 -19.75 -50.20
N PRO A 204 28.95 -20.55 -49.18
CA PRO A 204 29.65 -21.81 -49.41
C PRO A 204 28.76 -22.76 -50.22
N SER A 205 29.32 -23.38 -51.25
CA SER A 205 28.63 -24.40 -52.05
C SER A 205 28.23 -25.57 -51.16
N LEU A 206 26.93 -25.81 -51.00
CA LEU A 206 26.42 -27.08 -50.51
C LEU A 206 26.93 -28.19 -51.45
N PRO A 207 27.49 -29.31 -50.93
CA PRO A 207 27.83 -30.44 -51.76
C PRO A 207 26.54 -30.99 -52.39
N ASP A 208 26.55 -31.11 -53.72
CA ASP A 208 25.52 -31.71 -54.57
C ASP A 208 24.16 -31.00 -54.78
N VAL A 209 24.01 -29.74 -54.38
CA VAL A 209 22.88 -28.93 -54.86
C VAL A 209 23.39 -27.67 -55.55
N GLN A 210 23.32 -27.65 -56.88
CA GLN A 210 23.66 -26.49 -57.72
C GLN A 210 22.60 -25.39 -57.59
N LEU A 211 22.44 -24.81 -56.39
CA LEU A 211 21.53 -23.67 -56.14
C LEU A 211 21.92 -22.44 -56.98
N ARG A 212 23.16 -22.37 -57.52
CA ARG A 212 23.62 -21.33 -58.45
C ARG A 212 22.82 -21.28 -59.77
N GLN A 213 22.18 -22.38 -60.17
CA GLN A 213 21.45 -22.47 -61.44
C GLN A 213 19.92 -22.34 -61.27
N SER A 214 19.43 -22.20 -60.03
CA SER A 214 18.01 -21.98 -59.76
C SER A 214 17.61 -20.57 -60.18
N TRP A 215 16.93 -20.48 -61.33
CA TRP A 215 16.32 -19.23 -61.81
C TRP A 215 15.37 -18.64 -60.76
N ALA A 216 14.65 -19.48 -60.02
CA ALA A 216 13.74 -19.11 -58.95
C ALA A 216 14.46 -18.39 -57.80
N LEU A 217 15.62 -18.87 -57.35
CA LEU A 217 16.37 -18.24 -56.26
C LEU A 217 17.00 -16.90 -56.67
N ARG A 218 17.43 -16.75 -57.94
CA ARG A 218 17.89 -15.46 -58.48
C ARG A 218 16.75 -14.45 -58.61
N TYR A 219 15.57 -14.90 -59.03
CA TYR A 219 14.39 -14.05 -59.12
C TYR A 219 13.90 -13.61 -57.73
N MET A 220 13.85 -14.53 -56.76
CA MET A 220 13.51 -14.21 -55.37
C MET A 220 14.52 -13.26 -54.72
N ALA A 221 15.83 -13.44 -54.96
CA ALA A 221 16.84 -12.53 -54.43
C ALA A 221 16.79 -11.12 -55.06
N GLY A 222 16.38 -11.02 -56.33
CA GLY A 222 16.22 -9.73 -57.03
C GLY A 222 14.95 -8.96 -56.62
N THR A 223 13.87 -9.68 -56.33
CA THR A 223 12.58 -9.10 -55.91
C THR A 223 12.46 -8.89 -54.40
N ALA A 224 13.24 -9.61 -53.59
CA ALA A 224 13.29 -9.45 -52.13
C ALA A 224 13.49 -8.00 -51.64
N PRO A 225 14.44 -7.18 -52.16
CA PRO A 225 14.58 -5.81 -51.71
C PRO A 225 13.38 -4.94 -52.07
N GLN A 226 12.73 -5.19 -53.21
CA GLN A 226 11.51 -4.47 -53.64
C GLN A 226 10.32 -4.84 -52.76
N LEU A 227 10.16 -6.13 -52.46
CA LEU A 227 9.14 -6.64 -51.54
C LEU A 227 9.34 -6.09 -50.13
N LEU A 228 10.58 -6.09 -49.62
CA LEU A 228 10.92 -5.53 -48.31
C LEU A 228 10.69 -4.02 -48.26
N ALA A 229 11.05 -3.28 -49.31
CA ALA A 229 10.77 -1.85 -49.41
C ALA A 229 9.26 -1.56 -49.46
N ALA A 230 8.50 -2.35 -50.22
CA ALA A 230 7.04 -2.26 -50.27
C ALA A 230 6.41 -2.57 -48.91
N LEU A 231 6.89 -3.62 -48.23
CA LEU A 231 6.41 -4.02 -46.91
C LEU A 231 6.77 -2.99 -45.84
N ALA A 232 7.97 -2.40 -45.90
CA ALA A 232 8.40 -1.31 -45.03
C ALA A 232 7.59 -0.03 -45.28
N GLY A 233 7.32 0.31 -46.54
CA GLY A 233 6.45 1.43 -46.91
C GLY A 233 5.01 1.23 -46.45
N LEU A 234 4.48 0.01 -46.58
CA LEU A 234 3.17 -0.35 -46.05
C LEU A 234 3.12 -0.28 -44.53
N ALA A 235 4.15 -0.79 -43.83
CA ALA A 235 4.25 -0.68 -42.37
C ALA A 235 4.36 0.78 -41.90
N TRP A 236 5.08 1.62 -42.66
CA TRP A 236 5.19 3.04 -42.41
C TRP A 236 3.84 3.74 -42.58
N LEU A 237 3.08 3.42 -43.65
CA LEU A 237 1.72 3.91 -43.83
C LEU A 237 0.76 3.40 -42.76
N LEU A 238 0.85 2.15 -42.33
CA LEU A 238 0.06 1.60 -41.22
C LEU A 238 0.32 2.33 -39.89
N SER A 239 1.50 2.93 -39.73
CA SER A 239 1.83 3.75 -38.55
C SER A 239 1.01 5.06 -38.48
N SER A 240 0.28 5.42 -39.54
CA SER A 240 -0.70 6.52 -39.52
C SER A 240 -1.96 6.19 -38.71
N LEU A 241 -2.27 4.91 -38.54
CA LEU A 241 -3.54 4.44 -38.01
C LEU A 241 -3.45 4.33 -36.48
N ASN A 242 -4.16 5.19 -35.78
CA ASN A 242 -4.13 5.28 -34.31
C ASN A 242 -5.51 4.95 -33.74
N VAL A 243 -5.53 4.05 -32.75
CA VAL A 243 -6.76 3.67 -32.04
C VAL A 243 -6.68 4.25 -30.63
N ILE A 244 -7.67 5.06 -30.26
CA ILE A 244 -7.78 5.68 -28.94
C ILE A 244 -8.91 4.99 -28.18
N ALA A 245 -8.62 4.55 -26.95
CA ALA A 245 -9.58 3.88 -26.08
C ALA A 245 -10.62 4.86 -25.49
N VAL A 246 -11.74 4.34 -24.98
CA VAL A 246 -12.88 5.15 -24.47
C VAL A 246 -12.53 5.95 -23.21
N ASP A 247 -11.64 5.41 -22.39
CA ASP A 247 -11.08 6.00 -21.18
C ASP A 247 -9.99 7.04 -21.45
N GLN A 248 -9.63 7.27 -22.72
CA GLN A 248 -8.49 8.12 -23.12
C GLN A 248 -8.88 9.15 -24.19
N ARG A 249 -8.11 10.23 -24.25
CA ARG A 249 -8.07 11.20 -25.34
C ARG A 249 -6.68 11.25 -25.92
N GLY A 250 -6.58 11.41 -27.23
CA GLY A 250 -5.30 11.55 -27.92
C GLY A 250 -5.02 13.00 -28.24
N ILE A 251 -3.93 13.56 -27.74
CA ILE A 251 -3.40 14.82 -28.27
C ILE A 251 -2.54 14.50 -29.47
N TYR A 252 -2.97 15.00 -30.63
CA TYR A 252 -2.25 14.82 -31.87
C TYR A 252 -1.17 15.89 -32.02
N GLU A 253 0.08 15.45 -32.03
CA GLU A 253 1.27 16.26 -32.28
C GLU A 253 1.62 16.22 -33.78
N ARG A 254 1.77 17.39 -34.40
CA ARG A 254 2.34 17.56 -35.75
C ARG A 254 3.69 18.21 -35.62
N PHE A 255 4.76 17.53 -36.05
CA PHE A 255 6.14 18.02 -35.88
C PHE A 255 6.47 18.45 -34.43
N GLY A 256 5.86 17.79 -33.44
CA GLY A 256 6.04 18.10 -32.01
C GLY A 256 5.17 19.23 -31.45
N GLN A 257 4.28 19.85 -32.24
CA GLN A 257 3.30 20.83 -31.73
C GLN A 257 1.91 20.20 -31.61
N ALA A 258 1.21 20.45 -30.50
CA ALA A 258 -0.16 19.99 -30.30
C ALA A 258 -1.12 20.69 -31.29
N ALA A 259 -1.67 19.92 -32.23
CA ALA A 259 -2.49 20.44 -33.32
C ALA A 259 -3.99 20.22 -33.10
N ALA A 260 -4.37 19.10 -32.50
CA ALA A 260 -5.77 18.75 -32.25
C ALA A 260 -5.90 17.77 -31.08
N VAL A 261 -7.08 17.75 -30.46
CA VAL A 261 -7.48 16.73 -29.50
C VAL A 261 -8.44 15.78 -30.19
N TRP A 262 -8.13 14.49 -30.15
CA TRP A 262 -8.92 13.42 -30.74
C TRP A 262 -9.71 12.70 -29.65
N GLN A 263 -11.00 12.54 -29.92
CA GLN A 263 -11.93 11.77 -29.10
C GLN A 263 -11.66 10.26 -29.22
N PRO A 264 -12.21 9.42 -28.32
CA PRO A 264 -12.12 7.96 -28.46
C PRO A 264 -12.57 7.47 -29.84
N GLY A 265 -11.78 6.57 -30.44
CA GLY A 265 -12.07 6.03 -31.76
C GLY A 265 -10.84 5.81 -32.63
N LEU A 266 -11.10 5.52 -33.91
CA LEU A 266 -10.08 5.31 -34.92
C LEU A 266 -9.75 6.62 -35.63
N HIS A 267 -8.48 7.00 -35.63
CA HIS A 267 -8.00 8.22 -36.28
C HIS A 267 -6.85 7.94 -37.24
N LEU A 268 -6.81 8.71 -38.34
CA LEU A 268 -5.76 8.67 -39.34
C LEU A 268 -4.90 9.92 -39.22
N GLY A 269 -3.63 9.73 -38.84
CA GLY A 269 -2.63 10.78 -38.70
C GLY A 269 -1.55 10.75 -39.75
N LEU A 270 -0.61 11.68 -39.67
CA LEU A 270 0.66 11.54 -40.39
C LEU A 270 1.46 10.35 -39.83
N PRO A 271 2.11 9.55 -40.68
CA PRO A 271 2.96 8.46 -40.21
C PRO A 271 4.15 9.01 -39.41
N TRP A 272 4.59 8.25 -38.42
CA TRP A 272 5.78 8.57 -37.63
C TRP A 272 7.00 8.78 -38.55
N PRO A 273 7.85 9.81 -38.39
CA PRO A 273 7.96 10.73 -37.25
C PRO A 273 7.23 12.08 -37.41
N LEU A 274 6.45 12.26 -38.49
CA LEU A 274 5.81 13.55 -38.80
C LEU A 274 4.62 13.84 -37.87
N GLY A 275 3.96 12.79 -37.39
CA GLY A 275 2.88 12.85 -36.41
C GLY A 275 3.10 11.85 -35.28
N ALA A 276 2.65 12.22 -34.08
CA ALA A 276 2.61 11.36 -32.91
C ALA A 276 1.32 11.63 -32.12
N VAL A 277 0.81 10.62 -31.41
CA VAL A 277 -0.37 10.76 -30.55
C VAL A 277 0.07 10.54 -29.11
N ARG A 278 -0.24 11.50 -28.23
CA ARG A 278 -0.06 11.37 -26.78
C ARG A 278 -1.39 11.07 -26.13
N LEU A 279 -1.46 9.95 -25.42
CA LEU A 279 -2.66 9.51 -24.75
C LEU A 279 -2.75 10.19 -23.37
N ILE A 280 -3.91 10.74 -23.07
CA ILE A 280 -4.25 11.37 -21.79
C ILE A 280 -5.57 10.76 -21.34
N GLU A 281 -5.80 10.73 -20.03
CA GLU A 281 -7.04 10.19 -19.47
C GLU A 281 -8.26 11.08 -19.82
N ASN A 282 -9.41 10.44 -20.00
CA ASN A 282 -10.67 11.09 -20.33
C ASN A 282 -11.60 11.13 -19.11
N GLY A 283 -11.31 12.00 -18.15
CA GLY A 283 -12.18 12.21 -16.98
C GLY A 283 -12.08 11.12 -15.91
N ALA A 284 -10.99 10.34 -15.88
CA ALA A 284 -10.74 9.38 -14.82
C ALA A 284 -10.62 10.09 -13.47
N VAL A 285 -11.22 9.52 -12.42
CA VAL A 285 -11.26 10.11 -11.08
C VAL A 285 -10.11 9.59 -10.25
N HIS A 286 -9.31 10.51 -9.72
CA HIS A 286 -8.17 10.24 -8.86
C HIS A 286 -8.40 10.79 -7.46
N GLN A 287 -7.70 10.19 -6.50
CA GLN A 287 -7.68 10.64 -5.12
C GLN A 287 -6.25 10.94 -4.71
N MET A 288 -6.05 12.10 -4.09
CA MET A 288 -4.77 12.50 -3.52
C MET A 288 -4.94 12.89 -2.06
N GLY A 289 -4.07 12.38 -1.20
CA GLY A 289 -3.94 12.84 0.17
C GLY A 289 -2.99 14.02 0.27
N VAL A 290 -3.39 15.07 0.99
CA VAL A 290 -2.53 16.15 1.47
C VAL A 290 -2.48 16.02 3.00
N GLY A 291 -1.28 15.90 3.56
CA GLY A 291 -1.10 15.56 4.99
C GLY A 291 -0.92 14.06 5.27
N LEU A 292 -1.34 13.19 4.35
CA LEU A 292 -1.20 11.74 4.46
C LEU A 292 0.20 11.29 4.01
N SER A 293 0.97 10.72 4.94
CA SER A 293 2.23 10.06 4.59
C SER A 293 2.00 8.71 3.97
N THR A 294 2.18 8.65 2.64
CA THR A 294 2.19 7.46 1.79
C THR A 294 0.90 6.62 1.82
N PRO A 295 0.42 6.11 0.67
CA PRO A 295 -0.63 5.10 0.70
C PRO A 295 -0.07 3.87 1.42
N ALA A 296 -0.57 3.61 2.62
CA ALA A 296 -0.32 2.35 3.29
C ALA A 296 -0.76 1.24 2.32
N THR A 297 0.18 0.37 1.94
CA THR A 297 -0.12 -0.91 1.32
C THR A 297 -1.24 -1.58 2.13
N ALA A 298 -2.22 -2.18 1.45
CA ALA A 298 -3.53 -2.62 1.93
C ALA A 298 -3.59 -3.57 3.15
N ASP A 299 -2.48 -3.79 3.85
CA ASP A 299 -2.31 -4.77 4.94
C ASP A 299 -2.06 -4.11 6.31
N GLN A 300 -2.35 -2.81 6.47
CA GLN A 300 -2.21 -2.09 7.75
C GLN A 300 -3.54 -1.48 8.20
N ASP A 301 -4.42 -2.34 8.68
CA ASP A 301 -5.69 -1.99 9.35
C ASP A 301 -5.45 -1.52 10.81
N ARG A 302 -4.45 -0.65 11.00
CA ARG A 302 -4.17 0.01 12.29
C ARG A 302 -4.25 1.52 12.10
N LEU A 303 -5.48 2.00 12.10
CA LEU A 303 -5.88 3.41 12.00
C LEU A 303 -5.23 4.36 13.03
N TRP A 304 -4.49 3.86 14.02
CA TRP A 304 -3.92 4.67 15.10
C TRP A 304 -2.41 4.45 15.36
N ASP A 305 -1.80 3.36 14.88
CA ASP A 305 -0.40 2.99 15.18
C ASP A 305 0.56 3.14 13.99
N GLY A 306 0.08 3.63 12.84
CA GLY A 306 0.94 3.88 11.67
C GLY A 306 2.02 4.92 12.00
N SER A 307 3.24 4.74 11.49
CA SER A 307 4.26 5.79 11.57
C SER A 307 3.74 7.04 10.87
N HIS A 308 3.44 8.09 11.65
CA HIS A 308 3.03 9.39 11.14
C HIS A 308 4.26 10.07 10.53
N GLY A 309 4.65 9.65 9.32
CA GLY A 309 5.68 10.36 8.56
C GLY A 309 5.24 11.80 8.37
N ALA A 310 6.16 12.76 8.49
CA ALA A 310 6.01 14.20 8.24
C ALA A 310 4.56 14.67 8.03
N GLU A 311 3.79 14.65 9.12
CA GLU A 311 2.44 15.19 9.18
C GLU A 311 2.51 16.62 8.65
N THR A 312 1.59 17.02 7.76
CA THR A 312 1.51 18.42 7.36
C THR A 312 0.94 19.20 8.55
N MET A 313 1.84 19.53 9.47
CA MET A 313 1.56 20.32 10.67
C MET A 313 1.11 21.69 10.20
N GLN A 314 -0.13 22.05 10.50
CA GLN A 314 -0.63 23.38 10.22
C GLN A 314 -0.84 24.14 11.52
N LEU A 315 -0.36 25.38 11.47
CA LEU A 315 -0.57 26.37 12.51
C LEU A 315 -1.99 26.91 12.36
N ILE A 316 -2.85 26.58 13.30
CA ILE A 316 -4.13 27.24 13.47
C ILE A 316 -3.88 28.41 14.41
N ALA A 317 -3.78 29.60 13.85
CA ALA A 317 -3.68 30.84 14.61
C ALA A 317 -5.02 31.54 14.57
N SER A 318 -5.63 31.75 15.72
CA SER A 318 -6.84 32.56 15.81
C SER A 318 -6.56 33.79 16.68
N GLY A 319 -6.97 34.95 16.21
CA GLY A 319 -6.92 36.20 16.95
C GLY A 319 -8.26 36.90 16.83
N GLN A 320 -9.03 36.91 17.92
CA GLN A 320 -10.22 37.76 18.01
C GLN A 320 -10.13 38.56 19.32
N GLY A 321 -9.92 39.88 19.21
CA GLY A 321 -9.70 40.76 20.36
C GLY A 321 -8.33 40.52 21.02
N GLU A 322 -8.28 40.51 22.36
CA GLU A 322 -7.03 40.35 23.13
C GLU A 322 -6.55 38.90 23.31
N ARG A 323 -7.29 37.90 22.81
CA ARG A 323 -6.93 36.48 22.95
C ARG A 323 -6.41 35.95 21.63
N GLN A 324 -5.11 35.70 21.57
CA GLN A 324 -4.46 34.96 20.49
C GLN A 324 -4.29 33.51 20.93
N THR A 325 -4.87 32.57 20.18
CA THR A 325 -4.68 31.14 20.40
C THR A 325 -3.91 30.57 19.22
N THR A 326 -2.70 30.07 19.47
CA THR A 326 -1.90 29.36 18.48
C THR A 326 -1.91 27.88 18.83
N GLN A 327 -2.49 27.07 17.96
CA GLN A 327 -2.57 25.62 18.13
C GLN A 327 -1.95 24.93 16.92
N LEU A 328 -1.10 23.94 17.17
CA LEU A 328 -0.57 23.06 16.14
C LEU A 328 -1.47 21.85 16.03
N MET A 329 -2.01 21.63 14.84
CA MET A 329 -2.86 20.49 14.52
C MET A 329 -2.37 19.82 13.25
N ALA A 330 -2.47 18.49 13.21
CA ALA A 330 -2.35 17.70 12.00
C ALA A 330 -3.72 17.63 11.32
N LEU A 331 -3.69 17.73 9.98
CA LEU A 331 -4.88 17.73 9.14
C LEU A 331 -4.75 16.68 8.05
N ASP A 332 -5.73 15.78 7.98
CA ASP A 332 -5.82 14.79 6.92
C ASP A 332 -6.86 15.22 5.89
N VAL A 333 -6.41 15.64 4.71
CA VAL A 333 -7.29 16.09 3.64
C VAL A 333 -7.16 15.19 2.42
N ARG A 334 -8.28 14.73 1.89
CA ARG A 334 -8.37 14.00 0.62
C ARG A 334 -8.98 14.88 -0.44
N LEU A 335 -8.26 15.02 -1.54
CA LEU A 335 -8.68 15.71 -2.75
C LEU A 335 -9.18 14.67 -3.74
N VAL A 336 -10.38 14.86 -4.28
CA VAL A 336 -10.94 14.04 -5.34
C VAL A 336 -11.00 14.90 -6.59
N TYR A 337 -10.27 14.49 -7.63
CA TYR A 337 -10.09 15.28 -8.85
C TYR A 337 -10.17 14.40 -10.09
N ARG A 338 -10.36 15.00 -11.25
CA ARG A 338 -10.29 14.32 -12.55
C ARG A 338 -9.57 15.19 -13.58
N LEU A 339 -9.03 14.56 -14.62
CA LEU A 339 -8.27 15.23 -15.68
C LEU A 339 -8.97 15.12 -17.04
N GLY A 340 -8.74 16.09 -17.93
CA GLY A 340 -8.97 15.91 -19.36
C GLY A 340 -10.43 15.70 -19.79
N LEU A 341 -11.40 16.18 -19.00
CA LEU A 341 -12.83 16.04 -19.33
C LEU A 341 -13.24 16.84 -20.59
N SER A 342 -12.60 17.98 -20.81
CA SER A 342 -12.82 18.82 -22.00
C SER A 342 -11.57 18.86 -22.87
N ASP A 343 -11.72 19.19 -24.16
CA ASP A 343 -10.59 19.27 -25.09
C ASP A 343 -9.57 20.32 -24.63
N ARG A 344 -10.05 21.44 -24.07
CA ARG A 344 -9.19 22.46 -23.48
C ARG A 344 -8.44 21.92 -22.26
N ALA A 345 -9.13 21.25 -21.35
CA ALA A 345 -8.51 20.66 -20.16
C ALA A 345 -7.45 19.61 -20.53
N ALA A 346 -7.67 18.81 -21.58
CA ALA A 346 -6.66 17.87 -22.06
C ALA A 346 -5.40 18.61 -22.54
N LEU A 347 -5.53 19.65 -23.37
CA LEU A 347 -4.41 20.48 -23.84
C LEU A 347 -3.66 21.20 -22.72
N ASP A 348 -4.40 21.68 -21.73
CA ASP A 348 -3.87 22.35 -20.53
C ASP A 348 -3.04 21.37 -19.70
N SER A 349 -3.59 20.18 -19.41
CA SER A 349 -2.87 19.12 -18.67
C SER A 349 -1.61 18.63 -19.38
N TYR A 350 -1.59 18.64 -20.71
CA TYR A 350 -0.42 18.25 -21.52
C TYR A 350 0.71 19.27 -21.49
N ARG A 351 0.38 20.56 -21.40
CA ARG A 351 1.36 21.64 -21.30
C ARG A 351 2.09 21.63 -19.96
N GLN A 352 1.51 21.02 -18.94
CA GLN A 352 2.12 20.89 -17.62
C GLN A 352 2.85 19.57 -17.44
N ALA A 353 4.09 19.66 -16.96
CA ALA A 353 4.94 18.49 -16.72
C ALA A 353 4.45 17.64 -15.53
N ASP A 354 3.84 18.26 -14.51
CA ASP A 354 3.33 17.59 -13.31
C ASP A 354 2.07 18.29 -12.76
N ALA A 355 0.92 18.01 -13.39
CA ALA A 355 -0.36 18.55 -12.93
C ALA A 355 -0.75 18.07 -11.50
N PRO A 356 -0.58 16.78 -11.12
CA PRO A 356 -0.85 16.33 -9.76
C PRO A 356 0.03 17.02 -8.69
N GLY A 357 1.30 17.27 -8.97
CA GLY A 357 2.19 18.04 -8.10
C GLY A 357 1.70 19.47 -7.88
N LEU A 358 1.31 20.15 -8.96
CA LEU A 358 0.75 21.50 -8.90
C LEU A 358 -0.55 21.55 -8.06
N LEU A 359 -1.42 20.55 -8.19
CA LEU A 359 -2.61 20.43 -7.33
C LEU A 359 -2.24 20.32 -5.85
N ARG A 360 -1.23 19.51 -5.52
CA ARG A 360 -0.76 19.33 -4.15
C ARG A 360 -0.28 20.65 -3.55
N ASP A 361 0.50 21.41 -4.30
CA ASP A 361 1.09 22.66 -3.83
C ASP A 361 0.02 23.75 -3.64
N ILE A 362 -0.87 23.92 -4.63
CA ILE A 362 -1.97 24.88 -4.56
C ILE A 362 -2.93 24.52 -3.41
N ALA A 363 -3.28 23.24 -3.27
CA ALA A 363 -4.14 22.79 -2.20
C ALA A 363 -3.46 22.97 -0.84
N GLY A 364 -2.20 22.59 -0.69
CA GLY A 364 -1.43 22.77 0.55
C GLY A 364 -1.41 24.23 0.99
N GLN A 365 -1.16 25.16 0.06
CA GLN A 365 -1.18 26.59 0.32
C GLN A 365 -2.59 27.10 0.70
N ALA A 366 -3.63 26.68 -0.03
CA ALA A 366 -5.00 27.12 0.22
C ALA A 366 -5.52 26.61 1.56
N ILE A 367 -5.25 25.34 1.89
CA ILE A 367 -5.58 24.73 3.17
C ILE A 367 -4.84 25.51 4.27
N LEU A 368 -3.52 25.72 4.16
CA LEU A 368 -2.75 26.45 5.17
C LEU A 368 -3.34 27.84 5.45
N HIS A 369 -3.66 28.62 4.41
CA HIS A 369 -4.27 29.93 4.58
C HIS A 369 -5.67 29.88 5.21
N ALA A 370 -6.50 28.91 4.82
CA ALA A 370 -7.85 28.79 5.36
C ALA A 370 -7.81 28.48 6.86
N PHE A 371 -7.00 27.50 7.27
CA PHE A 371 -6.90 27.07 8.66
C PHE A 371 -6.14 28.06 9.55
N ALA A 372 -5.19 28.82 8.99
CA ALA A 372 -4.50 29.89 9.72
C ALA A 372 -5.39 31.08 10.11
N SER A 373 -6.65 31.14 9.67
CA SER A 373 -7.59 32.21 10.00
C SER A 373 -8.78 31.75 10.85
N GLN A 374 -8.87 30.46 11.17
CA GLN A 374 -10.02 29.84 11.81
C GLN A 374 -9.76 29.49 13.28
N GLN A 375 -10.83 29.38 14.07
CA GLN A 375 -10.80 28.88 15.46
C GLN A 375 -11.07 27.37 15.48
N LEU A 376 -10.48 26.64 16.43
CA LEU A 376 -10.67 25.18 16.55
C LEU A 376 -12.14 24.80 16.72
N ASP A 377 -12.89 25.56 17.53
CA ASP A 377 -14.31 25.28 17.78
C ASP A 377 -15.17 25.42 16.50
N ALA A 378 -14.78 26.31 15.58
CA ALA A 378 -15.43 26.45 14.27
C ALA A 378 -15.06 25.30 13.31
N LEU A 379 -13.99 24.56 13.60
CA LEU A 379 -13.51 23.41 12.84
C LEU A 379 -13.99 22.07 13.43
N LEU A 380 -14.87 22.10 14.44
CA LEU A 380 -15.44 20.92 15.08
C LEU A 380 -16.97 21.00 15.00
N GLY A 381 -17.56 20.55 13.88
CA GLY A 381 -19.02 20.44 13.75
C GLY A 381 -19.58 20.75 12.35
N ALA A 382 -20.77 21.37 12.32
CA ALA A 382 -21.57 21.58 11.10
C ALA A 382 -20.91 22.52 10.07
N GLU A 383 -20.00 23.40 10.50
CA GLU A 383 -19.30 24.37 9.66
C GLU A 383 -18.25 23.74 8.73
N LEU A 384 -17.81 22.50 9.01
CA LEU A 384 -16.74 21.83 8.24
C LEU A 384 -17.11 21.61 6.76
N ALA A 385 -18.39 21.34 6.50
CA ALA A 385 -18.92 21.18 5.14
C ALA A 385 -18.95 22.51 4.36
N GLY A 386 -19.05 23.64 5.07
CA GLY A 386 -18.93 24.97 4.48
C GLY A 386 -17.49 25.27 4.09
N VAL A 387 -16.55 25.03 5.01
CA VAL A 387 -15.10 25.21 4.79
C VAL A 387 -14.61 24.36 3.62
N SER A 388 -14.99 23.08 3.55
CA SER A 388 -14.59 22.21 2.44
C SER A 388 -15.10 22.69 1.08
N ARG A 389 -16.33 23.20 1.02
CA ARG A 389 -16.91 23.78 -0.20
C ARG A 389 -16.18 25.06 -0.63
N GLN A 390 -15.84 25.91 0.33
CA GLN A 390 -15.09 27.14 0.08
C GLN A 390 -13.66 26.83 -0.41
N LEU A 391 -12.98 25.88 0.23
CA LEU A 391 -11.66 25.40 -0.20
C LEU A 391 -11.72 24.84 -1.62
N ARG A 392 -12.73 24.03 -1.96
CA ARG A 392 -12.91 23.50 -3.32
C ARG A 392 -12.98 24.63 -4.36
N LEU A 393 -13.78 25.66 -4.09
CA LEU A 393 -13.92 26.82 -4.99
C LEU A 393 -12.62 27.60 -5.13
N GLN A 394 -11.92 27.86 -4.01
CA GLN A 394 -10.66 28.59 -4.02
C GLN A 394 -9.56 27.83 -4.76
N ILE A 395 -9.41 26.53 -4.49
CA ILE A 395 -8.43 25.67 -5.16
C ILE A 395 -8.76 25.59 -6.66
N GLN A 396 -10.03 25.37 -7.03
CA GLN A 396 -10.44 25.34 -8.44
C GLN A 396 -10.09 26.64 -9.16
N SER A 397 -10.40 27.80 -8.56
CA SER A 397 -10.09 29.10 -9.19
C SER A 397 -8.59 29.30 -9.47
N ARG A 398 -7.71 28.75 -8.61
CA ARG A 398 -6.26 28.79 -8.79
C ARG A 398 -5.78 27.77 -9.82
N LEU A 399 -6.38 26.59 -9.87
CA LEU A 399 -6.14 25.57 -10.90
C LEU A 399 -6.53 26.06 -12.29
N ASP A 400 -7.64 26.80 -12.39
CA ASP A 400 -8.12 27.43 -13.62
C ASP A 400 -7.17 28.56 -14.05
N ALA A 401 -6.71 29.39 -13.12
CA ALA A 401 -5.74 30.45 -13.40
C ALA A 401 -4.36 29.92 -13.84
N ALA A 402 -4.01 28.69 -13.42
CA ALA A 402 -2.79 28.01 -13.82
C ALA A 402 -2.93 27.19 -15.12
N ASP A 403 -4.09 27.24 -15.79
CA ASP A 403 -4.43 26.43 -16.97
C ASP A 403 -4.01 24.95 -16.76
N SER A 404 -4.45 24.35 -15.65
CA SER A 404 -3.99 23.00 -15.25
C SER A 404 -4.75 21.85 -15.90
N GLY A 405 -5.94 22.12 -16.43
CA GLY A 405 -6.82 21.09 -16.96
C GLY A 405 -7.36 20.10 -15.92
N LEU A 406 -7.23 20.44 -14.63
CA LEU A 406 -7.73 19.66 -13.51
C LEU A 406 -9.09 20.18 -13.05
N GLU A 407 -10.01 19.26 -12.80
CA GLU A 407 -11.28 19.56 -12.15
C GLU A 407 -11.33 18.92 -10.77
N LEU A 408 -11.50 19.75 -9.75
CA LEU A 408 -11.63 19.34 -8.37
C LEU A 408 -13.11 19.09 -8.02
N LEU A 409 -13.43 17.81 -7.86
CA LEU A 409 -14.77 17.33 -7.55
C LEU A 409 -15.11 17.56 -6.07
N ALA A 410 -14.18 17.25 -5.17
CA ALA A 410 -14.39 17.39 -3.75
C ALA A 410 -13.08 17.61 -2.97
N VAL A 411 -13.20 18.35 -1.87
CA VAL A 411 -12.20 18.44 -0.80
C VAL A 411 -12.84 17.78 0.42
N VAL A 412 -12.22 16.74 0.94
CA VAL A 412 -12.75 15.97 2.08
C VAL A 412 -11.74 16.05 3.22
N ILE A 413 -12.11 16.74 4.29
CA ILE A 413 -11.34 16.78 5.54
C ILE A 413 -11.74 15.52 6.32
N GLN A 414 -10.81 14.59 6.51
CA GLN A 414 -11.07 13.32 7.20
C GLN A 414 -10.90 13.45 8.71
N SER A 415 -9.82 14.10 9.14
CA SER A 415 -9.46 14.20 10.54
C SER A 415 -8.73 15.51 10.85
N ILE A 416 -8.94 16.01 12.06
CA ILE A 416 -8.17 17.10 12.67
C ILE A 416 -7.76 16.60 14.05
N HIS A 417 -6.46 16.51 14.31
CA HIS A 417 -5.97 16.00 15.59
C HIS A 417 -4.72 16.73 16.06
N PRO A 418 -4.52 16.88 17.39
CA PRO A 418 -3.26 17.37 17.91
C PRO A 418 -2.14 16.36 17.59
N PRO A 419 -0.89 16.83 17.43
CA PRO A 419 0.23 15.94 17.17
C PRO A 419 0.38 14.92 18.30
N ALA A 420 0.84 13.70 17.97
CA ALA A 420 0.92 12.60 18.93
C ALA A 420 1.69 12.99 20.22
N ALA A 421 2.75 13.79 20.09
CA ALA A 421 3.54 14.30 21.21
C ALA A 421 2.75 15.20 22.18
N ALA A 422 1.72 15.90 21.70
CA ALA A 422 0.90 16.83 22.50
C ALA A 422 -0.46 16.25 22.94
N ALA A 423 -0.86 15.07 22.44
CA ALA A 423 -2.17 14.48 22.70
C ALA A 423 -2.47 14.36 24.21
N ASN A 424 -1.51 13.86 25.00
CA ASN A 424 -1.66 13.75 26.46
C ASN A 424 -1.86 15.11 27.14
N ALA A 425 -1.18 16.16 26.67
CA ALA A 425 -1.34 17.51 27.21
C ALA A 425 -2.75 18.06 26.91
N TYR A 426 -3.26 17.86 25.69
CA TYR A 426 -4.63 18.23 25.32
C TYR A 426 -5.67 17.51 26.17
N HIS A 427 -5.52 16.19 26.35
CA HIS A 427 -6.41 15.41 27.20
C HIS A 427 -6.41 15.91 28.65
N ASN A 428 -5.24 16.28 29.19
CA ASN A 428 -5.13 16.81 30.54
C ASN A 428 -5.82 18.17 30.71
N VAL A 429 -5.69 19.08 29.73
CA VAL A 429 -6.38 20.39 29.75
C VAL A 429 -7.89 20.19 29.69
N GLN A 430 -8.37 19.31 28.81
CA GLN A 430 -9.80 18.99 28.72
C GLN A 430 -10.32 18.35 30.00
N ALA A 431 -9.60 17.38 30.56
CA ALA A 431 -9.95 16.75 31.83
C ALA A 431 -10.00 17.77 32.99
N ALA A 432 -9.04 18.69 33.06
CA ALA A 432 -9.03 19.77 34.05
C ALA A 432 -10.22 20.72 33.88
N GLN A 433 -10.59 21.06 32.64
CA GLN A 433 -11.75 21.92 32.36
C GLN A 433 -13.07 21.25 32.74
N ILE A 434 -13.24 19.97 32.40
CA ILE A 434 -14.39 19.16 32.82
C ILE A 434 -14.46 19.09 34.35
N GLN A 435 -13.33 18.83 35.01
CA GLN A 435 -13.27 18.75 36.48
C GLN A 435 -13.59 20.09 37.14
N ALA A 436 -13.11 21.20 36.59
CA ALA A 436 -13.44 22.54 37.07
C ALA A 436 -14.95 22.82 36.94
N GLN A 437 -15.55 22.52 35.78
CA GLN A 437 -16.99 22.66 35.57
C GLN A 437 -17.80 21.76 36.51
N ALA A 438 -17.36 20.52 36.73
CA ALA A 438 -17.99 19.59 37.66
C ALA A 438 -17.93 20.09 39.11
N ASN A 439 -16.78 20.65 39.54
CA ASN A 439 -16.64 21.25 40.86
C ASN A 439 -17.57 22.46 41.03
N VAL A 440 -17.64 23.37 40.05
CA VAL A 440 -18.57 24.50 40.08
C VAL A 440 -20.02 24.04 40.17
N ALA A 441 -20.41 23.03 39.39
CA ALA A 441 -21.76 22.45 39.44
C ALA A 441 -22.05 21.80 40.80
N ARG A 442 -21.08 21.09 41.39
CA ARG A 442 -21.19 20.48 42.71
C ARG A 442 -21.40 21.52 43.80
N GLU A 443 -20.59 22.57 43.83
CA GLU A 443 -20.72 23.65 44.83
C GLU A 443 -22.02 24.43 44.68
N ARG A 444 -22.47 24.68 43.45
CA ARG A 444 -23.82 25.24 43.20
C ARG A 444 -24.92 24.34 43.77
N GLY A 445 -24.81 23.02 43.56
CA GLY A 445 -25.74 22.04 44.14
C GLY A 445 -25.71 22.01 45.67
N GLN A 446 -24.53 22.14 46.30
CA GLN A 446 -24.41 22.27 47.75
C GLN A 446 -25.07 23.54 48.27
N ALA A 447 -24.84 24.69 47.63
CA ALA A 447 -25.46 25.97 48.00
C ALA A 447 -27.00 25.92 47.92
N VAL A 448 -27.56 25.33 46.85
CA VAL A 448 -29.02 25.15 46.72
C VAL A 448 -29.58 24.24 47.81
N ARG A 449 -28.88 23.15 48.16
CA ARG A 449 -29.30 22.25 49.26
C ARG A 449 -29.30 22.95 50.60
N ALA A 450 -28.22 23.67 50.93
CA ALA A 450 -28.11 24.42 52.19
C ALA A 450 -29.22 25.48 52.31
N LEU A 451 -29.47 26.25 51.25
CA LEU A 451 -30.56 27.24 51.21
C LEU A 451 -31.93 26.58 51.38
N SER A 452 -32.17 25.44 50.73
CA SER A 452 -33.45 24.73 50.81
C SER A 452 -33.69 24.16 52.22
N ALA A 453 -32.65 23.59 52.85
CA ALA A 453 -32.71 23.12 54.24
C ALA A 453 -32.99 24.27 55.22
N ALA A 454 -32.30 25.40 55.08
CA ALA A 454 -32.55 26.58 55.92
C ALA A 454 -33.99 27.12 55.75
N ARG A 455 -34.51 27.14 54.52
CA ARG A 455 -35.90 27.53 54.24
C ARG A 455 -36.91 26.55 54.83
N GLN A 456 -36.63 25.25 54.76
CA GLN A 456 -37.47 24.23 55.37
C GLN A 456 -37.51 24.40 56.89
N GLN A 457 -36.35 24.58 57.54
CA GLN A 457 -36.28 24.79 58.98
C GLN A 457 -37.00 26.07 59.43
N ALA A 458 -36.86 27.16 58.67
CA ALA A 458 -37.58 28.40 58.95
C ALA A 458 -39.10 28.25 58.81
N ARG A 459 -39.58 27.44 57.85
CA ARG A 459 -41.00 27.12 57.70
C ARG A 459 -41.49 26.26 58.87
N LEU A 460 -40.80 25.17 59.19
CA LEU A 460 -41.14 24.32 60.32
C LEU A 460 -41.24 25.10 61.63
N ALA A 461 -40.24 25.94 61.93
CA ALA A 461 -40.26 26.77 63.14
C ALA A 461 -41.43 27.77 63.17
N ARG A 462 -41.79 28.35 62.01
CA ARG A 462 -42.94 29.26 61.91
C ARG A 462 -44.26 28.50 62.06
N ASP A 463 -44.37 27.33 61.43
CA ASP A 463 -45.55 26.49 61.48
C ASP A 463 -45.79 25.97 62.91
N GLU A 464 -44.75 25.47 63.59
CA GLU A 464 -44.77 25.08 65.00
C GLU A 464 -45.19 26.24 65.91
N ALA A 465 -44.60 27.43 65.72
CA ALA A 465 -44.98 28.62 66.49
C ALA A 465 -46.45 29.00 66.26
N SER A 466 -46.95 28.90 65.02
CA SER A 466 -48.34 29.20 64.68
C SER A 466 -49.30 28.18 65.28
N ALA A 467 -48.96 26.88 65.26
CA ALA A 467 -49.74 25.81 65.86
C ALA A 467 -49.81 25.99 67.38
N ALA A 468 -48.68 26.22 68.05
CA ALA A 468 -48.64 26.45 69.49
C ALA A 468 -49.42 27.72 69.90
N ALA A 469 -49.37 28.78 69.09
CA ALA A 469 -50.17 29.99 69.33
C ALA A 469 -51.67 29.69 69.20
N ALA A 470 -52.08 28.97 68.15
CA ALA A 470 -53.47 28.57 67.94
C ALA A 470 -53.98 27.65 69.07
N GLU A 471 -53.17 26.68 69.52
CA GLU A 471 -53.49 25.80 70.65
C GLU A 471 -53.68 26.59 71.94
N LYS A 472 -52.77 27.51 72.27
CA LYS A 472 -52.90 28.37 73.45
C LYS A 472 -54.14 29.24 73.41
N LEU A 473 -54.45 29.81 72.23
CA LEU A 473 -55.63 30.65 72.04
C LEU A 473 -56.91 29.83 72.16
N ALA A 474 -56.97 28.65 71.54
CA ALA A 474 -58.10 27.72 71.65
C ALA A 474 -58.30 27.23 73.08
N ALA A 475 -57.22 26.88 73.80
CA ALA A 475 -57.27 26.50 75.21
C ALA A 475 -57.76 27.66 76.09
N GLY A 476 -57.29 28.88 75.84
CA GLY A 476 -57.77 30.08 76.53
C GLY A 476 -59.26 30.35 76.28
N GLN A 477 -59.72 30.20 75.04
CA GLN A 477 -61.15 30.31 74.69
C GLN A 477 -61.98 29.23 75.39
N ALA A 478 -61.55 27.97 75.33
CA ALA A 478 -62.22 26.86 76.00
C ALA A 478 -62.30 27.08 77.52
N ALA A 479 -61.22 27.54 78.15
CA ALA A 479 -61.19 27.88 79.58
C ALA A 479 -62.13 29.04 79.91
N SER A 480 -62.18 30.08 79.07
CA SER A 480 -63.11 31.21 79.25
C SER A 480 -64.57 30.77 79.15
N ILE A 481 -64.91 29.94 78.15
CA ILE A 481 -66.27 29.39 77.98
C ILE A 481 -66.62 28.53 79.19
N ALA A 482 -65.75 27.60 79.58
CA ALA A 482 -65.96 26.74 80.73
C ALA A 482 -66.14 27.54 82.03
N PHE A 483 -65.30 28.55 82.28
CA PHE A 483 -65.43 29.44 83.44
C PHE A 483 -66.76 30.20 83.42
N SER A 484 -67.18 30.71 82.26
CA SER A 484 -68.44 31.43 82.12
C SER A 484 -69.66 30.53 82.42
N ALA A 485 -69.62 29.28 81.94
CA ALA A 485 -70.65 28.28 82.20
C ALA A 485 -70.66 27.85 83.68
N ASP A 486 -69.49 27.59 84.27
CA ASP A 486 -69.34 27.26 85.69
C ASP A 486 -69.90 28.39 86.57
N ARG A 487 -69.61 29.65 86.24
CA ARG A 487 -70.15 30.82 86.96
C ARG A 487 -71.67 30.90 86.88
N GLN A 488 -72.27 30.65 85.71
CA GLN A 488 -73.73 30.61 85.54
C GLN A 488 -74.35 29.46 86.36
N ALA A 489 -73.75 28.27 86.29
CA ALA A 489 -74.20 27.10 87.06
C ALA A 489 -74.08 27.32 88.57
N ALA A 490 -72.99 27.95 89.05
CA ALA A 490 -72.79 28.27 90.45
C ALA A 490 -73.85 29.25 90.99
N GLN A 491 -74.23 30.26 90.19
CA GLN A 491 -75.29 31.21 90.55
C GLN A 491 -76.66 30.52 90.70
N ALA A 492 -76.94 29.49 89.89
CA ALA A 492 -78.19 28.74 89.95
C ALA A 492 -78.21 27.66 91.04
N GLY A 493 -77.09 26.95 91.26
CA GLY A 493 -77.01 25.75 92.10
C GLY A 493 -76.44 25.92 93.51
N GLY A 494 -75.81 27.05 93.84
CA GLY A 494 -75.29 27.33 95.17
C GLY A 494 -74.30 26.27 95.69
N GLN A 495 -74.50 25.76 96.92
CA GLN A 495 -73.61 24.77 97.55
C GLN A 495 -73.60 23.41 96.84
N ALA A 496 -74.70 23.02 96.18
CA ALA A 496 -74.81 21.73 95.49
C ALA A 496 -73.82 21.63 94.31
N PHE A 497 -73.61 22.74 93.59
CA PHE A 497 -72.64 22.81 92.48
C PHE A 497 -71.20 22.54 92.95
N LEU A 498 -70.79 23.10 94.09
CA LEU A 498 -69.43 22.90 94.62
C LEU A 498 -69.18 21.45 95.02
N LEU A 499 -70.16 20.80 95.65
CA LEU A 499 -70.09 19.39 96.02
C LEU A 499 -70.01 18.50 94.77
N GLU A 500 -70.88 18.73 93.78
CA GLU A 500 -70.88 17.97 92.53
C GLU A 500 -69.57 18.13 91.77
N ARG A 501 -69.03 19.37 91.67
CA ARG A 501 -67.75 19.64 91.02
C ARG A 501 -66.59 18.96 91.75
N TYR A 502 -66.57 19.00 93.08
CA TYR A 502 -65.58 18.29 93.90
C TYR A 502 -65.64 16.78 93.65
N LEU A 503 -66.82 16.17 93.76
CA LEU A 503 -67.00 14.74 93.54
C LEU A 503 -66.68 14.34 92.10
N HIS A 504 -67.00 15.18 91.11
CA HIS A 504 -66.65 14.93 89.71
C HIS A 504 -65.13 14.97 89.48
N ARG A 505 -64.43 15.95 90.05
CA ARG A 505 -62.97 16.04 89.99
C ARG A 505 -62.29 14.91 90.76
N LEU A 506 -62.81 14.56 91.92
CA LEU A 506 -62.36 13.42 92.72
C LEU A 506 -62.54 12.12 91.93
N ARG A 507 -63.69 11.92 91.28
CA ARG A 507 -63.95 10.77 90.40
C ARG A 507 -63.00 10.74 89.21
N GLN A 508 -62.76 11.87 88.55
CA GLN A 508 -61.81 11.96 87.43
C GLN A 508 -60.37 11.66 87.88
N GLY A 509 -59.93 12.21 89.01
CA GLY A 509 -58.60 11.97 89.56
C GLY A 509 -58.39 10.54 90.06
N LEU A 510 -59.46 9.92 90.59
CA LEU A 510 -59.45 8.53 91.04
C LEU A 510 -59.75 7.52 89.92
N ALA A 511 -60.05 7.96 88.68
CA ALA A 511 -60.45 7.08 87.59
C ALA A 511 -59.40 6.04 87.19
N GLY A 512 -58.13 6.27 87.53
CA GLY A 512 -57.02 5.33 87.34
C GLY A 512 -56.41 4.79 88.65
N ALA A 513 -56.99 5.13 89.80
CA ALA A 513 -56.49 4.72 91.11
C ALA A 513 -57.31 3.55 91.66
N SER A 514 -56.68 2.67 92.45
CA SER A 514 -57.36 1.62 93.23
C SER A 514 -57.42 2.05 94.71
N PRO A 515 -58.41 2.87 95.11
CA PRO A 515 -58.45 3.38 96.47
C PRO A 515 -58.77 2.26 97.47
N ILE A 516 -57.95 2.16 98.52
CA ILE A 516 -58.23 1.34 99.71
C ILE A 516 -58.82 2.28 100.76
N ILE A 517 -60.09 2.07 101.13
CA ILE A 517 -60.79 2.87 102.13
C ILE A 517 -60.68 2.15 103.47
N ILE A 518 -60.01 2.77 104.44
CA ILE A 518 -59.88 2.24 105.80
C ILE A 518 -60.71 3.14 106.73
N ASP A 519 -61.78 2.60 107.30
CA ASP A 519 -62.61 3.29 108.28
C ASP A 519 -62.19 2.88 109.70
N HIS A 520 -61.86 3.87 110.53
CA HIS A 520 -61.39 3.70 111.91
C HIS A 520 -62.52 3.41 112.91
N ARG A 521 -63.79 3.41 112.46
CA ARG A 521 -64.97 3.14 113.29
C ARG A 521 -65.42 1.66 113.24
N ILE A 522 -64.71 0.83 112.48
CA ILE A 522 -65.00 -0.61 112.32
C ILE A 522 -64.04 -1.41 113.20
N ASP A 523 -64.58 -2.28 114.06
CA ASP A 523 -63.84 -3.14 115.02
C ASP A 523 -62.88 -4.11 114.26
N PRO A 524 -61.60 -4.28 114.65
CA PRO A 524 -60.62 -5.06 113.88
C PRO A 524 -60.98 -6.54 113.67
N SER A 525 -61.92 -7.06 114.44
CA SER A 525 -62.34 -8.46 114.42
C SER A 525 -63.32 -8.82 113.29
N GLY A 526 -63.76 -7.84 112.48
CA GLY A 526 -64.76 -8.08 111.44
C GLY A 526 -64.68 -7.15 110.23
N MET A 527 -63.50 -6.89 109.67
CA MET A 527 -63.36 -6.04 108.46
C MET A 527 -64.02 -6.69 107.23
N PRO A 528 -65.07 -6.10 106.63
CA PRO A 528 -65.42 -6.41 105.25
C PRO A 528 -64.49 -5.62 104.35
N MET A 529 -63.50 -6.29 103.74
CA MET A 529 -62.70 -5.70 102.68
C MET A 529 -63.59 -5.54 101.44
N LEU A 530 -64.11 -4.34 101.19
CA LEU A 530 -64.84 -4.04 99.96
C LEU A 530 -63.83 -3.73 98.85
N ASP A 531 -63.42 -4.77 98.13
CA ASP A 531 -62.55 -4.65 96.95
C ASP A 531 -63.38 -4.21 95.74
N LEU A 532 -63.19 -2.95 95.31
CA LEU A 532 -63.89 -2.39 94.14
C LEU A 532 -63.27 -2.84 92.80
N ARG A 533 -62.38 -3.84 92.79
CA ARG A 533 -61.89 -4.51 91.57
C ARG A 533 -62.95 -5.44 90.96
N SER A 534 -64.09 -4.90 90.54
CA SER A 534 -64.88 -5.54 89.47
C SER A 534 -65.94 -4.58 88.96
N ASN A 535 -65.75 -4.09 87.73
CA ASN A 535 -66.82 -3.73 86.79
C ASN A 535 -66.22 -3.48 85.41
N ALA A 536 -65.87 -4.56 84.69
CA ALA A 536 -65.90 -4.64 83.22
C ALA A 536 -65.66 -6.09 82.72
N ASN A 537 -66.74 -6.88 82.76
CA ASN A 537 -67.18 -7.90 81.79
C ASN A 537 -66.33 -9.18 81.50
N PRO A 538 -66.91 -10.39 81.68
CA PRO A 538 -66.38 -11.65 81.17
C PRO A 538 -66.87 -11.92 79.74
N ALA A 539 -66.02 -11.65 78.75
CA ALA A 539 -66.08 -12.28 77.43
C ALA A 539 -64.68 -12.19 76.80
N GLY A 540 -64.03 -13.34 76.60
CA GLY A 540 -62.68 -13.44 76.02
C GLY A 540 -62.59 -12.96 74.55
N PRO A 541 -61.37 -12.90 74.00
CA PRO A 541 -60.75 -14.12 73.46
C PRO A 541 -59.28 -14.33 73.93
N PRO A 542 -58.65 -15.48 73.61
CA PRO A 542 -57.64 -16.11 74.44
C PRO A 542 -56.22 -15.55 74.27
N LEU A 543 -55.41 -15.84 75.29
CA LEU A 543 -53.96 -15.70 75.34
C LEU A 543 -53.28 -16.24 74.07
N ALA A 544 -52.56 -15.36 73.36
CA ALA A 544 -51.50 -15.77 72.45
C ALA A 544 -50.21 -15.99 73.26
N ALA A 545 -49.60 -17.16 73.06
CA ALA A 545 -48.31 -17.54 73.63
C ALA A 545 -47.16 -16.65 73.08
N PRO A 546 -46.05 -16.49 73.83
CA PRO A 546 -44.88 -15.79 73.34
C PRO A 546 -44.08 -16.70 72.39
N ASP A 547 -44.03 -16.33 71.10
CA ASP A 547 -43.02 -16.87 70.19
C ASP A 547 -41.68 -16.15 70.44
N GLY A 548 -40.65 -16.96 70.66
CA GLY A 548 -39.26 -16.52 70.69
C GLY A 548 -38.63 -16.52 69.30
N ARG A 549 -37.54 -15.74 69.18
CA ARG A 549 -36.57 -15.61 68.07
C ARG A 549 -37.08 -14.67 66.96
N HIS A 550 -36.39 -13.60 66.56
CA HIS A 550 -34.95 -13.32 66.44
C HIS A 550 -34.66 -11.84 66.67
#